data_AF-A0AB39R6N1-F1
#
_entry.id   AF-A0AB39R6N1-F1
#
_cell.length_a   1.000
_cell.length_b   1.000
_cell.length_c   1.000
_cell.angle_alpha   90.00
_cell.angle_beta   90.00
_cell.angle_gamma   90.00
#
_symmetry.space_group_name_H-M   'P 1'
#
loop_
_entity.id
_entity.type
_entity.pdbx_description
1 polymer ?
#
loop_
_entity_poly.entity_id
_entity_poly.type
_entity_poly.pdbx_seq_one_letter_code
_entity_poly.pdbx_strand_id
1 'polypeptide(L)'
;MLRIHFTSHDLQNIRVARQPDPLWELICSVCRLETGQGPLDFGHWRRAAHDRLSKDELAGRALRPLRALIPAAGYIPDFLTPPVTGGGLSAGLDQLRRTPRARLVRELTRLAESRPVPNWTTSLGRPGSDALESLAGALGIYFRALLEPYWPHIRTAVGNDVDLRSRALLDGGTRALLDGLRPLARWRAPVLEVDYPTERDLHLEGRGLLLVPSFFCWRRPTALADPGLDPVLVYPVEKAPLAVAHGTDDGVERLLGRTRAAVLTQVASRTARTTSEVALAVGIAMPSASYQIGVLRDGGLVTSHRDGKYVLHVATPLGLRLLGAGSFSGVR
;
A
#
# COMPACT_ATOMS: atom_id res chain seq x y z
N MET A 1 -16.58 -8.31 16.92
CA MET A 1 -15.78 -9.36 16.26
C MET A 1 -16.44 -9.77 14.95
N LEU A 2 -15.67 -9.86 13.86
CA LEU A 2 -16.13 -10.34 12.57
C LEU A 2 -15.76 -11.82 12.40
N ARG A 3 -16.73 -12.66 12.02
CA ARG A 3 -16.56 -14.07 11.70
C ARG A 3 -16.82 -14.27 10.22
N ILE A 4 -15.80 -14.68 9.47
CA ILE A 4 -15.92 -14.97 8.05
C ILE A 4 -16.01 -16.49 7.89
N HIS A 5 -17.14 -16.98 7.37
CA HIS A 5 -17.44 -18.40 7.21
C HIS A 5 -17.09 -18.85 5.80
N PHE A 6 -16.20 -19.85 5.70
CA PHE A 6 -15.73 -20.40 4.44
C PHE A 6 -16.41 -21.73 4.14
N THR A 7 -16.79 -21.92 2.88
CA THR A 7 -17.00 -23.24 2.29
C THR A 7 -15.69 -23.78 1.72
N SER A 8 -15.65 -25.06 1.35
CA SER A 8 -14.50 -25.64 0.63
C SER A 8 -14.23 -24.96 -0.71
N HIS A 9 -15.26 -24.42 -1.38
CA HIS A 9 -15.09 -23.69 -2.63
C HIS A 9 -14.45 -22.31 -2.40
N ASP A 10 -14.77 -21.66 -1.28
CA ASP A 10 -14.17 -20.36 -0.94
C ASP A 10 -12.66 -20.45 -0.73
N LEU A 11 -12.18 -21.56 -0.15
CA LEU A 11 -10.75 -21.80 0.06
C LEU A 11 -9.95 -21.92 -1.25
N GLN A 12 -10.61 -22.27 -2.36
CA GLN A 12 -10.01 -22.31 -3.69
C GLN A 12 -9.95 -20.92 -4.33
N ASN A 13 -10.80 -19.99 -3.87
CA ASN A 13 -11.00 -18.65 -4.44
C ASN A 13 -10.42 -17.54 -3.53
N ILE A 14 -9.47 -17.87 -2.63
CA ILE A 14 -8.74 -16.84 -1.87
C ILE A 14 -7.73 -16.17 -2.78
N ARG A 15 -7.77 -14.84 -2.81
CA ARG A 15 -6.86 -14.00 -3.60
C ARG A 15 -6.19 -12.96 -2.71
N VAL A 16 -4.98 -12.54 -3.07
CA VAL A 16 -4.28 -11.42 -2.43
C VAL A 16 -4.09 -10.32 -3.47
N ALA A 17 -4.48 -9.09 -3.15
CA ALA A 17 -4.20 -7.95 -4.01
C ALA A 17 -2.69 -7.73 -4.08
N ARG A 18 -2.13 -7.75 -5.31
CA ARG A 18 -0.69 -7.65 -5.54
C ARG A 18 -0.12 -6.24 -5.40
N GLN A 19 -0.97 -5.23 -5.30
CA GLN A 19 -0.61 -3.82 -5.25
C GLN A 19 -1.52 -3.12 -4.22
N PRO A 20 -1.04 -2.03 -3.59
CA PRO A 20 -1.89 -1.22 -2.72
C PRO A 20 -3.10 -0.70 -3.49
N ASP A 21 -4.30 -0.89 -2.93
CA ASP A 21 -5.51 -0.32 -3.51
C ASP A 21 -5.61 1.19 -3.18
N PRO A 22 -5.62 2.09 -4.18
CA PRO A 22 -5.56 3.53 -3.93
C PRO A 22 -6.73 4.08 -3.12
N LEU A 23 -7.94 3.54 -3.27
CA LEU A 23 -9.12 4.06 -2.60
C LEU A 23 -9.20 3.55 -1.16
N TRP A 24 -8.82 2.30 -0.90
CA TRP A 24 -8.65 1.79 0.46
C TRP A 24 -7.56 2.55 1.23
N GLU A 25 -6.39 2.79 0.62
CA GLU A 25 -5.33 3.58 1.24
C GLU A 25 -5.78 5.02 1.53
N LEU A 26 -6.53 5.61 0.59
CA LEU A 26 -7.08 6.94 0.76
C LEU A 26 -8.00 7.02 1.95
N ILE A 27 -9.00 6.16 2.02
CA ILE A 27 -9.99 6.16 3.10
C ILE A 27 -9.33 5.91 4.44
N CYS A 28 -8.42 4.92 4.51
CA CYS A 28 -7.69 4.64 5.73
C CYS A 28 -6.83 5.85 6.15
N SER A 29 -6.19 6.54 5.21
CA SER A 29 -5.36 7.72 5.50
C SER A 29 -6.20 8.89 6.04
N VAL A 30 -7.41 9.12 5.51
CA VAL A 30 -8.33 10.13 6.06
C VAL A 30 -8.63 9.81 7.53
N CYS A 31 -8.94 8.55 7.86
CA CYS A 31 -9.13 8.12 9.25
C CYS A 31 -7.87 8.31 10.11
N ARG A 32 -6.65 8.13 9.55
CA ARG A 32 -5.37 8.35 10.29
C ARG A 32 -5.08 9.83 10.54
N LEU A 33 -5.58 10.70 9.67
CA LEU A 33 -5.49 12.15 9.84
C LEU A 33 -6.41 12.61 10.98
N GLU A 34 -7.59 12.01 11.12
CA GLU A 34 -8.57 12.41 12.16
C GLU A 34 -8.30 11.84 13.55
N THR A 35 -7.80 10.60 13.67
CA THR A 35 -7.80 9.86 14.95
C THR A 35 -6.55 10.02 15.81
N GLY A 36 -5.46 10.60 15.29
CA GLY A 36 -4.19 10.67 16.03
C GLY A 36 -3.46 9.32 16.23
N GLN A 37 -4.12 8.19 15.93
CA GLN A 37 -3.62 6.83 16.14
C GLN A 37 -2.32 6.53 15.38
N GLY A 38 -1.48 5.65 15.91
CA GLY A 38 -0.17 5.33 15.34
C GLY A 38 0.77 6.54 15.29
N PRO A 39 1.07 7.19 16.43
CA PRO A 39 1.93 8.38 16.45
C PRO A 39 3.35 8.10 15.97
N LEU A 40 3.86 6.88 16.16
CA LEU A 40 5.17 6.47 15.65
C LEU A 40 5.12 6.20 14.15
N ASP A 41 4.11 5.46 13.69
CA ASP A 41 3.95 5.02 12.30
C ASP A 41 3.61 6.19 11.35
N PHE A 42 2.67 7.03 11.78
CA PHE A 42 2.04 8.07 10.95
C PHE A 42 2.36 9.50 11.41
N GLY A 43 3.07 9.71 12.53
CA GLY A 43 3.27 11.05 13.08
C GLY A 43 4.00 12.00 12.14
N HIS A 44 5.03 11.51 11.44
CA HIS A 44 5.73 12.30 10.42
C HIS A 44 4.81 12.67 9.26
N TRP A 45 4.14 11.66 8.67
CA TRP A 45 3.18 11.88 7.60
C TRP A 45 2.07 12.84 7.99
N ARG A 46 1.53 12.71 9.21
CA ARG A 46 0.47 13.58 9.71
C ARG A 46 0.93 15.03 9.82
N ARG A 47 2.13 15.28 10.33
CA ARG A 47 2.71 16.64 10.38
C ARG A 47 2.91 17.20 8.97
N ALA A 48 3.49 16.43 8.06
CA ALA A 48 3.67 16.83 6.67
C ALA A 48 2.33 17.08 5.94
N ALA A 49 1.32 16.26 6.21
CA ALA A 49 -0.02 16.41 5.68
C ALA A 49 -0.69 17.69 6.20
N HIS A 50 -0.61 17.98 7.50
CA HIS A 50 -1.12 19.24 8.04
C HIS A 50 -0.41 20.47 7.47
N ASP A 51 0.92 20.44 7.35
CA ASP A 51 1.70 21.51 6.72
C ASP A 51 1.27 21.73 5.26
N ARG A 52 1.13 20.64 4.49
CA ARG A 52 0.67 20.69 3.10
C ARG A 52 -0.74 21.26 2.99
N LEU A 53 -1.68 20.77 3.80
CA LEU A 53 -3.07 21.25 3.82
C LEU A 53 -3.19 22.72 4.24
N SER A 54 -2.24 23.23 5.02
CA SER A 54 -2.20 24.64 5.41
C SER A 54 -1.72 25.57 4.29
N LYS A 55 -0.90 25.04 3.36
CA LYS A 55 -0.29 25.79 2.25
C LYS A 55 -1.04 25.62 0.93
N ASP A 56 -1.70 24.48 0.75
CA ASP A 56 -2.44 24.13 -0.46
C ASP A 56 -3.96 24.22 -0.21
N GLU A 57 -4.55 25.34 -0.62
CA GLU A 57 -5.98 25.59 -0.45
C GLU A 57 -6.83 24.57 -1.22
N LEU A 58 -6.35 24.09 -2.37
CA LEU A 58 -7.08 23.12 -3.18
C LEU A 58 -7.17 21.78 -2.44
N ALA A 59 -6.06 21.31 -1.85
CA ALA A 59 -6.05 20.11 -1.01
C ALA A 59 -6.91 20.28 0.24
N GLY A 60 -6.86 21.45 0.88
CA GLY A 60 -7.71 21.79 2.03
C GLY A 60 -9.20 21.76 1.71
N ARG A 61 -9.61 22.29 0.54
CA ARG A 61 -11.00 22.24 0.06
C ARG A 61 -11.43 20.82 -0.30
N ALA A 62 -10.55 20.03 -0.93
CA ALA A 62 -10.81 18.64 -1.28
C ALA A 62 -11.03 17.74 -0.06
N LEU A 63 -10.35 18.00 1.07
CA LEU A 63 -10.52 17.22 2.30
C LEU A 63 -11.92 17.36 2.93
N ARG A 64 -12.58 18.51 2.78
CA ARG A 64 -13.87 18.80 3.44
C ARG A 64 -14.98 17.79 3.11
N PRO A 65 -15.32 17.51 1.83
CA PRO A 65 -16.32 16.49 1.50
C PRO A 65 -15.90 15.08 1.93
N LEU A 66 -14.60 14.78 1.94
CA LEU A 66 -14.08 13.47 2.34
C LEU A 66 -14.33 13.20 3.83
N ARG A 67 -14.04 14.16 4.72
CA ARG A 67 -14.31 14.04 6.18
C ARG A 67 -15.79 13.90 6.51
N ALA A 68 -16.66 14.42 5.65
CA ALA A 68 -18.10 14.25 5.80
C ALA A 68 -18.56 12.82 5.51
N LEU A 69 -17.94 12.14 4.56
CA LEU A 69 -18.30 10.80 4.12
C LEU A 69 -17.48 9.67 4.77
N ILE A 70 -16.27 10.00 5.26
CA ILE A 70 -15.32 9.05 5.85
C ILE A 70 -15.16 9.40 7.34
N PRO A 71 -15.99 8.83 8.23
CA PRO A 71 -15.81 9.02 9.66
C PRO A 71 -14.56 8.30 10.19
N ALA A 72 -13.91 8.89 11.19
CA ALA A 72 -12.87 8.27 12.00
C ALA A 72 -13.24 6.90 12.60
N ALA A 73 -14.53 6.68 12.88
CA ALA A 73 -15.08 5.42 13.39
C ALA A 73 -16.53 5.25 12.91
N GLY A 74 -16.93 4.00 12.66
CA GLY A 74 -18.29 3.66 12.22
C GLY A 74 -18.36 3.27 10.74
N TYR A 75 -19.55 3.41 10.16
CA TYR A 75 -19.83 3.00 8.79
C TYR A 75 -19.22 3.97 7.76
N ILE A 76 -18.53 3.41 6.76
CA ILE A 76 -18.02 4.14 5.60
C ILE A 76 -18.76 3.59 4.37
N PRO A 77 -19.36 4.44 3.51
CA PRO A 77 -20.06 3.99 2.31
C PRO A 77 -19.16 3.16 1.37
N ASP A 78 -19.64 1.98 0.98
CA ASP A 78 -18.89 1.03 0.16
C ASP A 78 -18.67 1.54 -1.28
N PHE A 79 -19.47 2.49 -1.76
CA PHE A 79 -19.25 3.12 -3.07
C PHE A 79 -17.94 3.92 -3.15
N LEU A 80 -17.34 4.28 -2.01
CA LEU A 80 -16.02 4.91 -1.94
C LEU A 80 -14.88 3.91 -2.17
N THR A 81 -15.14 2.60 -2.03
CA THR A 81 -14.20 1.49 -2.27
C THR A 81 -14.78 0.51 -3.29
N PRO A 82 -14.91 0.92 -4.57
CA PRO A 82 -15.36 0.03 -5.62
C PRO A 82 -14.39 -1.16 -5.79
N PRO A 83 -14.81 -2.24 -6.47
CA PRO A 83 -14.02 -3.47 -6.57
C PRO A 83 -12.57 -3.24 -7.03
N VAL A 84 -11.64 -3.93 -6.36
CA VAL A 84 -10.20 -3.85 -6.68
C VAL A 84 -9.95 -4.52 -8.02
N THR A 85 -9.74 -3.72 -9.07
CA THR A 85 -9.58 -4.19 -10.46
C THR A 85 -8.15 -4.06 -11.00
N GLY A 86 -7.21 -3.61 -10.18
CA GLY A 86 -5.80 -3.44 -10.59
C GLY A 86 -5.54 -2.25 -11.53
N GLY A 87 -6.57 -1.50 -11.94
CA GLY A 87 -6.46 -0.32 -12.82
C GLY A 87 -6.00 0.98 -12.13
N GLY A 88 -5.57 0.90 -10.88
CA GLY A 88 -5.10 2.05 -10.10
C GLY A 88 -6.20 3.08 -9.80
N LEU A 89 -5.78 4.31 -9.47
CA LEU A 89 -6.69 5.35 -8.97
C LEU A 89 -7.71 5.76 -10.02
N SER A 90 -7.28 5.96 -11.28
CA SER A 90 -8.18 6.41 -12.35
C SER A 90 -9.35 5.44 -12.55
N ALA A 91 -9.05 4.13 -12.62
CA ALA A 91 -10.08 3.12 -12.78
C ALA A 91 -11.06 3.09 -11.59
N GLY A 92 -10.54 3.23 -10.36
CA GLY A 92 -11.36 3.32 -9.16
C GLY A 92 -12.29 4.54 -9.18
N LEU A 93 -11.77 5.72 -9.55
CA LEU A 93 -12.58 6.94 -9.67
C LEU A 93 -13.63 6.81 -10.79
N ASP A 94 -13.30 6.15 -11.89
CA ASP A 94 -14.24 5.90 -12.98
C ASP A 94 -15.35 4.92 -12.57
N GLN A 95 -15.07 3.94 -11.72
CA GLN A 95 -16.11 3.09 -11.14
C GLN A 95 -16.99 3.85 -10.15
N LEU A 96 -16.38 4.70 -9.31
CA LEU A 96 -17.10 5.57 -8.40
C LEU A 96 -18.08 6.48 -9.15
N ARG A 97 -17.66 7.08 -10.27
CA ARG A 97 -18.50 7.90 -11.16
C ARG A 97 -19.69 7.14 -11.75
N ARG A 98 -19.58 5.81 -11.89
CA ARG A 98 -20.65 4.95 -12.43
C ARG A 98 -21.55 4.37 -11.33
N THR A 99 -21.38 4.79 -10.08
CA THR A 99 -22.22 4.28 -8.97
C THR A 99 -23.70 4.63 -9.22
N PRO A 100 -24.60 3.64 -9.27
CA PRO A 100 -26.02 3.90 -9.47
C PRO A 100 -26.61 4.77 -8.36
N ARG A 101 -27.51 5.69 -8.72
CA ARG A 101 -28.18 6.59 -7.76
C ARG A 101 -28.85 5.84 -6.60
N ALA A 102 -29.51 4.72 -6.88
CA ALA A 102 -30.17 3.92 -5.87
C ALA A 102 -29.18 3.42 -4.79
N ARG A 103 -27.97 3.01 -5.21
CA ARG A 103 -26.89 2.61 -4.30
C ARG A 103 -26.39 3.79 -3.47
N LEU A 104 -26.17 4.95 -4.10
CA LEU A 104 -25.76 6.18 -3.41
C LEU A 104 -26.77 6.56 -2.31
N VAL A 105 -28.06 6.61 -2.64
CA VAL A 105 -29.12 6.97 -1.68
C VAL A 105 -29.16 5.99 -0.51
N ARG A 106 -29.12 4.68 -0.79
CA ARG A 106 -29.13 3.63 0.24
C ARG A 106 -27.95 3.77 1.20
N GLU A 107 -26.74 3.88 0.68
CA GLU A 107 -25.53 3.95 1.50
C GLU A 107 -25.41 5.28 2.25
N LEU A 108 -25.81 6.40 1.66
CA LEU A 108 -25.86 7.69 2.36
C LEU A 108 -26.93 7.72 3.46
N THR A 109 -28.06 7.04 3.25
CA THR A 109 -29.11 6.90 4.28
C THR A 109 -28.58 6.11 5.48
N ARG A 110 -27.87 5.00 5.23
CA ARG A 110 -27.21 4.23 6.29
C ARG A 110 -26.12 5.03 7.02
N LEU A 111 -25.36 5.87 6.30
CA LEU A 111 -24.40 6.78 6.94
C LEU A 111 -25.12 7.78 7.87
N ALA A 112 -26.27 8.29 7.42
CA ALA A 112 -27.08 9.27 8.16
C ALA A 112 -27.62 8.75 9.50
N GLU A 113 -27.73 7.43 9.68
CA GLU A 113 -28.14 6.81 10.96
C GLU A 113 -27.15 7.11 12.09
N SER A 114 -25.87 7.32 11.74
CA SER A 114 -24.78 7.50 12.72
C SER A 114 -24.26 8.93 12.81
N ARG A 115 -24.50 9.76 11.79
CA ARG A 115 -24.01 11.14 11.73
C ARG A 115 -24.80 12.00 10.75
N PRO A 116 -24.85 13.33 10.93
CA PRO A 116 -25.39 14.24 9.91
C PRO A 116 -24.61 14.13 8.60
N VAL A 117 -25.34 13.95 7.50
CA VAL A 117 -24.77 13.94 6.14
C VAL A 117 -25.09 15.28 5.45
N PRO A 118 -24.11 15.97 4.82
CA PRO A 118 -24.36 17.29 4.24
C PRO A 118 -25.37 17.28 3.08
N ASN A 119 -26.13 18.37 2.93
CA ASN A 119 -27.17 18.52 1.89
C ASN A 119 -26.65 18.32 0.46
N TRP A 120 -25.39 18.67 0.17
CA TRP A 120 -24.79 18.47 -1.16
C TRP A 120 -24.80 17.01 -1.60
N THR A 121 -24.77 16.06 -0.65
CA THR A 121 -24.79 14.62 -0.95
C THR A 121 -26.09 14.17 -1.60
N THR A 122 -27.20 14.90 -1.39
CA THR A 122 -28.49 14.59 -2.03
C THR A 122 -28.44 14.74 -3.55
N SER A 123 -27.48 15.54 -4.05
CA SER A 123 -27.20 15.77 -5.46
C SER A 123 -26.39 14.63 -6.11
N LEU A 124 -25.77 13.75 -5.32
CA LEU A 124 -24.99 12.62 -5.84
C LEU A 124 -25.88 11.69 -6.70
N GLY A 125 -25.43 11.47 -7.94
CA GLY A 125 -26.15 10.66 -8.93
C GLY A 125 -27.47 11.25 -9.41
N ARG A 126 -27.79 12.53 -9.15
CA ARG A 126 -28.94 13.21 -9.80
C ARG A 126 -28.61 13.47 -11.28
N PRO A 127 -29.55 13.25 -12.22
CA PRO A 127 -29.37 13.68 -13.60
C PRO A 127 -29.00 15.16 -13.68
N GLY A 128 -27.96 15.49 -14.46
CA GLY A 128 -27.47 16.86 -14.63
C GLY A 128 -26.65 17.43 -13.46
N SER A 129 -26.32 16.64 -12.43
CA SER A 129 -25.48 17.08 -11.32
C SER A 129 -24.03 16.62 -11.45
N ASP A 130 -23.09 17.55 -11.27
CA ASP A 130 -21.64 17.27 -11.23
C ASP A 130 -21.13 16.89 -9.82
N ALA A 131 -22.02 16.59 -8.88
CA ALA A 131 -21.64 16.30 -7.49
C ALA A 131 -20.71 15.08 -7.38
N LEU A 132 -20.95 14.05 -8.19
CA LEU A 132 -20.13 12.83 -8.19
C LEU A 132 -18.78 13.06 -8.86
N GLU A 133 -18.74 13.89 -9.91
CA GLU A 133 -17.48 14.32 -10.54
C GLU A 133 -16.65 15.17 -9.57
N SER A 134 -17.30 16.08 -8.85
CA SER A 134 -16.65 16.90 -7.82
C SER A 134 -16.06 16.04 -6.69
N LEU A 135 -16.78 15.00 -6.25
CA LEU A 135 -16.29 14.05 -5.26
C LEU A 135 -15.10 13.23 -5.78
N ALA A 136 -15.18 12.72 -7.02
CA ALA A 136 -14.07 12.01 -7.66
C ALA A 136 -12.83 12.91 -7.81
N GLY A 137 -13.03 14.18 -8.18
CA GLY A 137 -11.99 15.20 -8.23
C GLY A 137 -11.37 15.46 -6.86
N ALA A 138 -12.17 15.55 -5.80
CA ALA A 138 -11.68 15.72 -4.44
C ALA A 138 -10.81 14.53 -3.97
N LEU A 139 -11.23 13.29 -4.27
CA LEU A 139 -10.43 12.09 -4.01
C LEU A 139 -9.09 12.13 -4.77
N GLY A 140 -9.12 12.50 -6.05
CA GLY A 140 -7.91 12.62 -6.88
C GLY A 140 -6.95 13.72 -6.41
N ILE A 141 -7.47 14.87 -5.97
CA ILE A 141 -6.66 15.96 -5.40
C ILE A 141 -6.03 15.50 -4.08
N TYR A 142 -6.82 14.90 -3.18
CA TYR A 142 -6.33 14.41 -1.90
C TYR A 142 -5.22 13.36 -2.10
N PHE A 143 -5.42 12.40 -3.00
CA PHE A 143 -4.42 11.37 -3.29
C PHE A 143 -3.10 11.98 -3.76
N ARG A 144 -3.15 12.86 -4.77
CA ARG A 144 -1.94 13.51 -5.32
C ARG A 144 -1.22 14.35 -4.27
N ALA A 145 -1.96 15.06 -3.43
CA ALA A 145 -1.37 15.93 -2.41
C ALA A 145 -0.73 15.15 -1.25
N LEU A 146 -1.38 14.07 -0.78
CA LEU A 146 -1.07 13.47 0.53
C LEU A 146 -0.61 12.00 0.50
N LEU A 147 -0.80 11.30 -0.61
CA LEU A 147 -0.44 9.89 -0.76
C LEU A 147 0.61 9.67 -1.83
N GLU A 148 0.48 10.33 -2.98
CA GLU A 148 1.42 10.20 -4.11
C GLU A 148 2.89 10.41 -3.71
N PRO A 149 3.27 11.39 -2.86
CA PRO A 149 4.65 11.55 -2.41
C PRO A 149 5.21 10.36 -1.62
N TYR A 150 4.32 9.57 -1.00
CA TYR A 150 4.65 8.40 -0.19
C TYR A 150 4.36 7.08 -0.91
N TRP A 151 3.82 7.13 -2.12
CA TRP A 151 3.34 5.98 -2.85
C TRP A 151 4.43 4.94 -3.13
N PRO A 152 5.69 5.30 -3.45
CA PRO A 152 6.77 4.32 -3.54
C PRO A 152 6.95 3.50 -2.25
N HIS A 153 6.94 4.14 -1.09
CA HIS A 153 7.08 3.47 0.21
C HIS A 153 5.88 2.58 0.52
N ILE A 154 4.66 3.07 0.24
CA ILE A 154 3.42 2.30 0.40
C ILE A 154 3.47 1.03 -0.47
N ARG A 155 3.89 1.15 -1.74
CA ARG A 155 4.07 0.00 -2.63
C ARG A 155 5.13 -0.97 -2.13
N THR A 156 6.26 -0.50 -1.60
CA THR A 156 7.29 -1.38 -1.02
C THR A 156 6.77 -2.14 0.19
N ALA A 157 6.07 -1.47 1.11
CA ALA A 157 5.51 -2.12 2.29
C ALA A 157 4.46 -3.18 1.91
N VAL A 158 3.57 -2.86 0.96
CA VAL A 158 2.59 -3.81 0.44
C VAL A 158 3.25 -4.96 -0.32
N GLY A 159 4.26 -4.68 -1.15
CA GLY A 159 5.01 -5.71 -1.87
C GLY A 159 5.70 -6.69 -0.92
N ASN A 160 6.31 -6.20 0.15
CA ASN A 160 6.93 -7.05 1.18
C ASN A 160 5.90 -7.97 1.87
N ASP A 161 4.70 -7.46 2.17
CA ASP A 161 3.64 -8.30 2.74
C ASP A 161 3.16 -9.34 1.72
N VAL A 162 2.95 -8.96 0.46
CA VAL A 162 2.55 -9.89 -0.61
C VAL A 162 3.58 -11.01 -0.79
N ASP A 163 4.87 -10.71 -0.73
CA ASP A 163 5.94 -11.71 -0.78
C ASP A 163 5.86 -12.69 0.39
N LEU A 164 5.63 -12.16 1.60
CA LEU A 164 5.43 -12.98 2.81
C LEU A 164 4.21 -13.90 2.66
N ARG A 165 3.08 -13.38 2.19
CA ARG A 165 1.84 -14.16 1.97
C ARG A 165 2.01 -15.21 0.88
N SER A 166 2.73 -14.87 -0.18
CA SER A 166 3.01 -15.79 -1.29
C SER A 166 3.86 -16.97 -0.83
N ARG A 167 4.91 -16.71 -0.03
CA ARG A 167 5.73 -17.79 0.57
C ARG A 167 4.92 -18.68 1.50
N ALA A 168 4.15 -18.08 2.42
CA ALA A 168 3.28 -18.85 3.32
C ALA A 168 2.30 -19.76 2.56
N LEU A 169 1.72 -19.26 1.47
CA LEU A 169 0.85 -20.05 0.59
C LEU A 169 1.59 -21.20 -0.09
N LEU A 170 2.81 -20.97 -0.59
CA LEU A 170 3.63 -22.02 -1.23
C LEU A 170 4.08 -23.09 -0.23
N ASP A 171 4.44 -22.69 0.99
CA ASP A 171 4.99 -23.59 2.00
C ASP A 171 3.92 -24.44 2.69
N GLY A 172 2.70 -23.91 2.87
CA GLY A 172 1.67 -24.58 3.68
C GLY A 172 0.22 -24.37 3.21
N GLY A 173 0.03 -23.93 1.96
CA GLY A 173 -1.28 -23.75 1.34
C GLY A 173 -2.13 -22.66 2.00
N THR A 174 -3.44 -22.70 1.72
CA THR A 174 -4.40 -21.69 2.17
C THR A 174 -4.46 -21.56 3.69
N ARG A 175 -4.25 -22.66 4.43
CA ARG A 175 -4.18 -22.64 5.89
C ARG A 175 -3.02 -21.78 6.39
N ALA A 176 -1.81 -21.99 5.86
CA ALA A 176 -0.64 -21.20 6.26
C ALA A 176 -0.77 -19.72 5.87
N LEU A 177 -1.39 -19.42 4.71
CA LEU A 177 -1.74 -18.05 4.33
C LEU A 177 -2.63 -17.37 5.39
N LEU A 178 -3.72 -18.04 5.81
CA LEU A 178 -4.66 -17.48 6.79
C LEU A 178 -4.09 -17.42 8.20
N ASP A 179 -3.34 -18.44 8.64
CA ASP A 179 -2.64 -18.43 9.93
C ASP A 179 -1.55 -17.34 9.99
N GLY A 180 -0.95 -16.99 8.85
CA GLY A 180 0.01 -15.89 8.74
C GLY A 180 -0.58 -14.51 9.02
N LEU A 181 -1.90 -14.33 9.01
CA LEU A 181 -2.56 -13.06 9.35
C LEU A 181 -2.58 -12.76 10.84
N ARG A 182 -2.08 -13.66 11.70
CA ARG A 182 -1.97 -13.41 13.14
C ARG A 182 -1.04 -12.23 13.43
N PRO A 183 -1.33 -11.42 14.47
CA PRO A 183 -2.46 -11.54 15.40
C PRO A 183 -3.77 -10.90 14.90
N LEU A 184 -3.79 -10.34 13.69
CA LEU A 184 -4.90 -9.53 13.14
C LEU A 184 -6.15 -10.36 12.85
N ALA A 185 -5.95 -11.58 12.38
CA ALA A 185 -6.99 -12.58 12.16
C ALA A 185 -6.55 -13.94 12.70
N ARG A 186 -7.52 -14.73 13.16
CA ARG A 186 -7.29 -16.08 13.70
C ARG A 186 -8.09 -17.09 12.89
N TRP A 187 -7.39 -17.97 12.19
CA TRP A 187 -8.02 -19.09 11.51
C TRP A 187 -8.44 -20.15 12.53
N ARG A 188 -9.74 -20.45 12.56
CA ARG A 188 -10.39 -21.51 13.32
C ARG A 188 -11.35 -22.22 12.39
N ALA A 189 -10.80 -23.10 11.54
CA ALA A 189 -11.52 -23.72 10.44
C ALA A 189 -12.95 -24.18 10.86
N PRO A 190 -13.99 -23.83 10.08
CA PRO A 190 -13.96 -23.12 8.79
C PRO A 190 -14.10 -21.59 8.89
N VAL A 191 -13.84 -21.00 10.06
CA VAL A 191 -14.08 -19.58 10.34
C VAL A 191 -12.78 -18.80 10.49
N LEU A 192 -12.69 -17.63 9.86
CA LEU A 192 -11.67 -16.63 10.14
C LEU A 192 -12.24 -15.59 11.11
N GLU A 193 -11.71 -15.55 12.33
CA GLU A 193 -12.08 -14.55 13.34
C GLU A 193 -11.20 -13.31 13.22
N VAL A 194 -11.83 -12.13 13.18
CA VAL A 194 -11.16 -10.84 13.01
C VAL A 194 -11.62 -9.87 14.10
N ASP A 195 -10.68 -9.16 14.74
CA ASP A 195 -11.05 -8.08 15.66
C ASP A 195 -11.74 -6.96 14.88
N TYR A 196 -13.01 -6.72 15.21
CA TYR A 196 -13.90 -5.84 14.46
C TYR A 196 -14.83 -5.11 15.43
N PRO A 197 -15.16 -3.82 15.18
CA PRO A 197 -15.91 -2.98 16.13
C PRO A 197 -17.29 -3.52 16.50
N THR A 198 -17.91 -4.32 15.63
CA THR A 198 -19.24 -4.91 15.85
C THR A 198 -19.18 -6.43 15.71
N GLU A 199 -20.14 -7.13 16.31
CA GLU A 199 -20.38 -8.56 16.02
C GLU A 199 -21.00 -8.68 14.63
N ARG A 200 -20.39 -9.50 13.77
CA ARG A 200 -20.86 -9.70 12.40
C ARG A 200 -20.44 -11.07 11.88
N ASP A 201 -21.35 -11.73 11.17
CA ASP A 201 -21.08 -12.96 10.42
C ASP A 201 -21.15 -12.65 8.93
N LEU A 202 -20.11 -13.06 8.19
CA LEU A 202 -20.01 -12.95 6.74
C LEU A 202 -19.87 -14.36 6.17
N HIS A 203 -20.89 -14.82 5.44
CA HIS A 203 -20.86 -16.10 4.73
C HIS A 203 -20.39 -15.85 3.30
N LEU A 204 -19.31 -16.51 2.90
CA LEU A 204 -18.71 -16.28 1.59
C LEU A 204 -19.48 -16.96 0.46
N GLU A 205 -20.16 -18.08 0.75
CA GLU A 205 -21.10 -18.74 -0.17
C GLU A 205 -20.46 -19.10 -1.53
N GLY A 206 -19.19 -19.49 -1.53
CA GLY A 206 -18.43 -19.86 -2.73
C GLY A 206 -17.75 -18.70 -3.46
N ARG A 207 -18.03 -17.44 -3.08
CA ARG A 207 -17.44 -16.24 -3.71
C ARG A 207 -15.94 -16.08 -3.45
N GLY A 208 -15.39 -16.76 -2.46
CA GLY A 208 -14.02 -16.59 -1.99
C GLY A 208 -13.80 -15.30 -1.22
N LEU A 209 -12.55 -15.00 -0.91
CA LEU A 209 -12.14 -13.80 -0.15
C LEU A 209 -10.95 -13.11 -0.83
N LEU A 210 -11.06 -11.81 -1.09
CA LEU A 210 -9.92 -10.99 -1.47
C LEU A 210 -9.27 -10.36 -0.24
N LEU A 211 -8.02 -10.74 0.02
CA LEU A 211 -7.16 -10.13 1.03
C LEU A 211 -6.48 -8.89 0.43
N VAL A 212 -6.68 -7.72 1.05
CA VAL A 212 -6.11 -6.43 0.60
C VAL A 212 -5.13 -5.90 1.65
N PRO A 213 -3.82 -6.10 1.47
CA PRO A 213 -2.83 -5.45 2.33
C PRO A 213 -2.92 -3.92 2.20
N SER A 214 -2.89 -3.20 3.32
CA SER A 214 -2.92 -1.74 3.34
C SER A 214 -1.93 -1.13 4.34
N PHE A 215 -1.24 -0.08 3.90
CA PHE A 215 -0.33 0.74 4.68
C PHE A 215 -1.04 1.65 5.67
N PHE A 216 -2.15 2.28 5.31
CA PHE A 216 -2.87 3.17 6.24
C PHE A 216 -3.90 2.43 7.09
N CYS A 217 -4.27 1.19 6.75
CA CYS A 217 -4.99 0.31 7.66
C CYS A 217 -4.15 0.12 8.94
N TRP A 218 -4.80 0.13 10.11
CA TRP A 218 -4.11 0.19 11.39
C TRP A 218 -4.77 -0.68 12.45
N ARG A 219 -3.99 -1.64 12.97
CA ARG A 219 -4.31 -2.61 14.03
C ARG A 219 -5.48 -3.55 13.77
N ARG A 220 -6.59 -3.06 13.22
CA ARG A 220 -7.81 -3.82 12.98
C ARG A 220 -8.09 -3.92 11.49
N PRO A 221 -8.22 -5.13 10.94
CA PRO A 221 -8.71 -5.29 9.58
C PRO A 221 -10.12 -4.71 9.41
N THR A 222 -10.47 -4.36 8.17
CA THR A 222 -11.80 -3.87 7.81
C THR A 222 -12.34 -4.62 6.60
N ALA A 223 -13.66 -4.64 6.44
CA ALA A 223 -14.38 -5.32 5.37
C ALA A 223 -15.52 -4.42 4.85
N LEU A 224 -15.97 -4.69 3.63
CA LEU A 224 -17.14 -4.01 3.04
C LEU A 224 -18.37 -4.21 3.93
N ALA A 225 -19.19 -3.17 4.08
CA ALA A 225 -20.35 -3.21 4.96
C ALA A 225 -21.55 -3.94 4.36
N ASP A 226 -21.69 -3.92 3.03
CA ASP A 226 -22.67 -4.71 2.27
C ASP A 226 -22.16 -6.15 2.09
N PRO A 227 -22.79 -7.16 2.72
CA PRO A 227 -22.37 -8.56 2.60
C PRO A 227 -22.63 -9.16 1.21
N GLY A 228 -23.44 -8.51 0.36
CA GLY A 228 -23.75 -8.94 -0.99
C GLY A 228 -22.68 -8.56 -2.02
N LEU A 229 -21.75 -7.66 -1.67
CA LEU A 229 -20.60 -7.33 -2.52
C LEU A 229 -19.54 -8.44 -2.47
N ASP A 230 -18.66 -8.47 -3.47
CA ASP A 230 -17.50 -9.38 -3.49
C ASP A 230 -16.70 -9.26 -2.19
N PRO A 231 -16.54 -10.36 -1.42
CA PRO A 231 -15.93 -10.29 -0.10
C PRO A 231 -14.47 -9.80 -0.13
N VAL A 232 -14.21 -8.74 0.64
CA VAL A 232 -12.88 -8.15 0.82
C VAL A 232 -12.54 -8.06 2.30
N LEU A 233 -11.32 -8.43 2.65
CA LEU A 233 -10.72 -8.17 3.96
C LEU A 233 -9.45 -7.33 3.78
N VAL A 234 -9.52 -6.07 4.17
CA VAL A 234 -8.39 -5.15 4.19
C VAL A 234 -7.66 -5.29 5.50
N TYR A 235 -6.34 -5.48 5.50
CA TYR A 235 -5.57 -5.70 6.72
C TYR A 235 -4.29 -4.87 6.74
N PRO A 236 -3.80 -4.47 7.93
CA PRO A 236 -2.58 -3.68 8.05
C PRO A 236 -1.36 -4.50 7.65
N VAL A 237 -0.49 -3.92 6.83
CA VAL A 237 0.86 -4.45 6.61
C VAL A 237 1.80 -4.08 7.75
N GLU A 238 2.85 -4.88 7.93
CA GLU A 238 4.00 -4.46 8.71
C GLU A 238 4.70 -3.29 8.00
N LYS A 239 4.99 -2.22 8.75
CA LYS A 239 5.47 -0.97 8.17
C LYS A 239 6.60 -0.38 9.00
N ALA A 240 7.65 0.08 8.31
CA ALA A 240 8.61 1.01 8.91
C ALA A 240 7.98 2.42 8.96
N PRO A 241 8.22 3.21 10.02
CA PRO A 241 7.74 4.58 10.11
C PRO A 241 8.13 5.42 8.89
N LEU A 242 7.20 6.22 8.36
CA LEU A 242 7.44 7.06 7.17
C LEU A 242 8.58 8.08 7.35
N ALA A 243 8.96 8.38 8.60
CA ALA A 243 10.13 9.20 8.91
C ALA A 243 11.47 8.57 8.46
N VAL A 244 11.54 7.24 8.43
CA VAL A 244 12.76 6.49 8.05
C VAL A 244 12.91 6.39 6.54
N ALA A 245 11.80 6.48 5.80
CA ALA A 245 11.76 6.40 4.34
C ALA A 245 12.28 7.67 3.64
N HIS A 246 12.27 8.81 4.33
CA HIS A 246 12.91 10.05 3.87
C HIS A 246 14.35 10.18 4.38
N GLY A 247 15.06 9.06 4.55
CA GLY A 247 16.52 9.12 4.54
C GLY A 247 16.92 9.98 3.34
N THR A 248 17.56 11.11 3.60
CA THR A 248 18.12 11.99 2.58
C THR A 248 18.90 11.15 1.58
N ASP A 249 19.05 11.57 0.32
CA ASP A 249 19.94 10.90 -0.65
C ASP A 249 21.34 10.56 -0.06
N ASP A 250 21.74 11.28 1.00
CA ASP A 250 22.96 11.06 1.79
C ASP A 250 22.91 9.92 2.82
N GLY A 251 21.80 9.21 3.05
CA GLY A 251 21.69 8.18 4.10
C GLY A 251 22.63 7.00 3.86
N VAL A 252 22.70 6.55 2.60
CA VAL A 252 23.63 5.51 2.17
C VAL A 252 25.06 6.06 2.14
N GLU A 253 25.26 7.32 1.73
CA GLU A 253 26.58 7.96 1.76
C GLU A 253 27.11 8.10 3.20
N ARG A 254 26.26 8.38 4.19
CA ARG A 254 26.65 8.47 5.60
C ARG A 254 26.92 7.10 6.22
N LEU A 255 26.18 6.07 5.81
CA LEU A 255 26.36 4.71 6.31
C LEU A 255 27.59 4.03 5.71
N LEU A 256 27.76 4.12 4.39
CA LEU A 256 28.82 3.43 3.67
C LEU A 256 30.03 4.33 3.39
N GLY A 257 29.88 5.64 3.43
CA GLY A 257 30.84 6.58 2.86
C GLY A 257 30.58 6.81 1.37
N ARG A 258 30.84 8.03 0.91
CA ARG A 258 30.58 8.53 -0.45
C ARG A 258 31.06 7.58 -1.56
N THR A 259 32.30 7.11 -1.48
CA THR A 259 32.89 6.25 -2.53
C THR A 259 32.23 4.87 -2.59
N ARG A 260 31.88 4.25 -1.46
CA ARG A 260 31.21 2.94 -1.44
C ARG A 260 29.77 3.04 -1.92
N ALA A 261 29.06 4.10 -1.54
CA ALA A 261 27.73 4.38 -2.05
C ALA A 261 27.76 4.55 -3.58
N ALA A 262 28.67 5.37 -4.11
CA ALA A 262 28.82 5.58 -5.56
C ALA A 262 29.15 4.28 -6.32
N VAL A 263 30.05 3.44 -5.78
CA VAL A 263 30.37 2.13 -6.37
C VAL A 263 29.17 1.20 -6.37
N LEU A 264 28.43 1.10 -5.26
CA LEU A 264 27.23 0.27 -5.17
C LEU A 264 26.16 0.74 -6.17
N THR A 265 25.95 2.06 -6.30
CA THR A 265 25.03 2.66 -7.27
C THR A 265 25.41 2.32 -8.71
N GLN A 266 26.70 2.40 -9.05
CA GLN A 266 27.15 2.05 -10.41
C GLN A 266 26.99 0.57 -10.71
N VAL A 267 27.27 -0.32 -9.75
CA VAL A 267 27.03 -1.77 -9.90
C VAL A 267 25.53 -2.06 -10.06
N ALA A 268 24.66 -1.36 -9.32
CA ALA A 268 23.20 -1.53 -9.39
C ALA A 268 22.55 -0.97 -10.67
N SER A 269 23.21 -0.02 -11.36
CA SER A 269 22.65 0.66 -12.53
C SER A 269 22.49 -0.20 -13.78
N ARG A 270 23.08 -1.40 -13.80
CA ARG A 270 23.02 -2.36 -14.92
C ARG A 270 22.94 -3.79 -14.41
N THR A 271 22.55 -4.71 -15.28
CA THR A 271 22.44 -6.15 -14.95
C THR A 271 23.78 -6.75 -14.49
N ALA A 272 24.90 -6.28 -15.03
CA ALA A 272 26.26 -6.66 -14.60
C ALA A 272 27.29 -5.60 -15.04
N ARG A 273 28.38 -5.44 -14.27
CA ARG A 273 29.54 -4.59 -14.63
C ARG A 273 30.88 -5.20 -14.25
N THR A 274 31.89 -4.96 -15.07
CA THR A 274 33.30 -5.23 -14.74
C THR A 274 33.88 -4.19 -13.78
N THR A 275 34.97 -4.52 -13.09
CA THR A 275 35.69 -3.59 -12.22
C THR A 275 36.13 -2.32 -12.96
N SER A 276 36.55 -2.45 -14.23
CA SER A 276 36.96 -1.32 -15.08
C SER A 276 35.83 -0.38 -15.46
N GLU A 277 34.65 -0.92 -15.76
CA GLU A 277 33.47 -0.10 -16.03
C GLU A 277 32.99 0.64 -14.77
N VAL A 278 33.13 0.03 -13.59
CA VAL A 278 32.81 0.69 -12.33
C VAL A 278 33.83 1.79 -12.01
N ALA A 279 35.13 1.51 -12.13
CA ALA A 279 36.20 2.47 -11.89
C ALA A 279 36.04 3.73 -12.75
N LEU A 280 35.79 3.53 -14.06
CA LEU A 280 35.57 4.61 -15.02
C LEU A 280 34.33 5.43 -14.67
N ALA A 281 33.21 4.78 -14.34
CA ALA A 281 31.94 5.48 -14.09
C ALA A 281 31.92 6.25 -12.75
N VAL A 282 32.67 5.80 -11.75
CA VAL A 282 32.82 6.52 -10.46
C VAL A 282 33.94 7.55 -10.51
N GLY A 283 34.89 7.44 -11.45
CA GLY A 283 36.06 8.32 -11.55
C GLY A 283 37.15 7.99 -10.51
N ILE A 284 37.35 6.71 -10.19
CA ILE A 284 38.37 6.25 -9.23
C ILE A 284 39.34 5.26 -9.89
N ALA A 285 40.53 5.12 -9.29
CA ALA A 285 41.52 4.16 -9.77
C ALA A 285 41.04 2.71 -9.68
N MET A 286 41.48 1.87 -10.63
CA MET A 286 41.15 0.45 -10.69
C MET A 286 41.38 -0.34 -9.39
N PRO A 287 42.54 -0.19 -8.70
CA PRO A 287 42.76 -0.84 -7.41
C PRO A 287 41.75 -0.40 -6.34
N SER A 288 41.40 0.89 -6.32
CA SER A 288 40.41 1.44 -5.39
C SER A 288 39.02 0.87 -5.66
N ALA A 289 38.61 0.78 -6.93
CA ALA A 289 37.35 0.15 -7.30
C ALA A 289 37.30 -1.34 -6.89
N SER A 290 38.37 -2.09 -7.16
CA SER A 290 38.49 -3.50 -6.75
C SER A 290 38.36 -3.66 -5.23
N TYR A 291 39.06 -2.81 -4.46
CA TYR A 291 38.97 -2.82 -2.99
C TYR A 291 37.55 -2.52 -2.50
N GLN A 292 36.90 -1.47 -3.00
CA GLN A 292 35.53 -1.15 -2.57
C GLN A 292 34.52 -2.24 -2.94
N ILE A 293 34.64 -2.83 -4.13
CA ILE A 293 33.80 -3.97 -4.55
C ILE A 293 34.06 -5.19 -3.65
N GLY A 294 35.31 -5.42 -3.24
CA GLY A 294 35.67 -6.43 -2.26
C GLY A 294 34.91 -6.23 -0.95
N VAL A 295 35.00 -5.04 -0.35
CA VAL A 295 34.30 -4.71 0.90
C VAL A 295 32.79 -4.85 0.78
N LEU A 296 32.20 -4.38 -0.33
CA LEU A 296 30.75 -4.50 -0.57
C LEU A 296 30.31 -5.95 -0.76
N ARG A 297 31.17 -6.78 -1.35
CA ARG A 297 30.92 -8.23 -1.50
C ARG A 297 31.03 -8.95 -0.16
N ASP A 298 32.02 -8.64 0.66
CA ASP A 298 32.18 -9.22 1.99
C ASP A 298 30.99 -8.83 2.90
N GLY A 299 30.44 -7.63 2.71
CA GLY A 299 29.20 -7.18 3.34
C GLY A 299 27.91 -7.71 2.70
N GLY A 300 27.98 -8.58 1.69
CA GLY A 300 26.81 -9.18 1.03
C GLY A 300 25.99 -8.25 0.15
N LEU A 301 26.50 -7.06 -0.19
CA LEU A 301 25.81 -6.05 -1.02
C LEU A 301 26.07 -6.24 -2.52
N VAL A 302 27.17 -6.91 -2.88
CA VAL A 302 27.56 -7.24 -4.25
C VAL A 302 27.90 -8.73 -4.34
N THR A 303 27.56 -9.37 -5.45
CA THR A 303 28.09 -10.68 -5.83
C THR A 303 28.96 -10.56 -7.08
N SER A 304 29.92 -11.46 -7.22
CA SER A 304 30.84 -11.51 -8.35
C SER A 304 30.80 -12.88 -9.00
N HIS A 305 30.68 -12.94 -10.31
CA HIS A 305 30.82 -14.17 -11.08
C HIS A 305 31.78 -13.95 -12.24
N ARG A 306 32.51 -15.00 -12.62
CA ARG A 306 33.44 -14.95 -13.74
C ARG A 306 32.67 -15.32 -15.01
N ASP A 307 32.75 -14.45 -16.02
CA ASP A 307 32.24 -14.69 -17.36
C ASP A 307 33.41 -14.61 -18.35
N GLY A 308 33.92 -15.80 -18.72
CA GLY A 308 35.12 -15.95 -19.53
C GLY A 308 36.35 -15.25 -18.92
N LYS A 309 36.85 -14.23 -19.62
CA LYS A 309 38.03 -13.44 -19.20
C LYS A 309 37.69 -12.31 -18.24
N TYR A 310 36.42 -12.03 -18.00
CA TYR A 310 35.96 -10.91 -17.18
C TYR A 310 35.37 -11.38 -15.86
N VAL A 311 35.45 -10.51 -14.84
CA VAL A 311 34.71 -10.68 -13.58
C VAL A 311 33.58 -9.66 -13.59
N LEU A 312 32.36 -10.15 -13.49
CA LEU A 312 31.13 -9.36 -13.48
C LEU A 312 30.61 -9.22 -12.07
N HIS A 313 30.26 -8.00 -11.70
CA HIS A 313 29.71 -7.63 -10.40
C HIS A 313 28.23 -7.28 -10.57
N VAL A 314 27.41 -7.80 -9.66
CA VAL A 314 25.97 -7.60 -9.63
C VAL A 314 25.56 -7.19 -8.22
N ALA A 315 24.71 -6.18 -8.10
CA ALA A 315 24.16 -5.78 -6.81
C ALA A 315 23.21 -6.88 -6.31
N THR A 316 23.36 -7.29 -5.05
CA THR A 316 22.45 -8.26 -4.44
C THR A 316 21.10 -7.59 -4.15
N PRO A 317 20.03 -8.38 -3.88
CA PRO A 317 18.77 -7.80 -3.40
C PRO A 317 18.92 -6.97 -2.12
N LEU A 318 19.93 -7.25 -1.28
CA LEU A 318 20.26 -6.41 -0.12
C LEU A 318 20.87 -5.07 -0.56
N GLY A 319 21.83 -5.09 -1.48
CA GLY A 319 22.42 -3.87 -2.06
C GLY A 319 21.40 -2.97 -2.75
N LEU A 320 20.47 -3.55 -3.52
CA LEU A 320 19.40 -2.82 -4.21
C LEU A 320 18.41 -2.18 -3.23
N ARG A 321 18.00 -2.91 -2.18
CA ARG A 321 17.14 -2.37 -1.12
C ARG A 321 17.81 -1.23 -0.36
N LEU A 322 19.11 -1.36 -0.10
CA LEU A 322 19.88 -0.33 0.61
C LEU A 322 19.93 0.98 -0.18
N LEU A 323 20.00 0.93 -1.51
CA LEU A 323 19.95 2.10 -2.39
C LEU A 323 18.54 2.69 -2.59
N GLY A 324 17.50 2.11 -1.98
CA GLY A 324 16.12 2.47 -2.29
C GLY A 324 15.67 2.08 -3.70
N ALA A 325 16.50 1.35 -4.46
CA ALA A 325 16.27 0.92 -5.84
C ALA A 325 15.46 -0.39 -5.94
N GLY A 326 14.57 -0.64 -4.97
CA GLY A 326 13.77 -1.86 -4.85
C GLY A 326 12.59 -1.97 -5.81
N SER A 327 12.69 -1.43 -7.03
CA SER A 327 11.72 -1.69 -8.09
C SER A 327 12.39 -1.58 -9.47
N PHE A 328 13.12 -2.62 -9.88
CA PHE A 328 13.41 -2.85 -11.29
C PHE A 328 12.60 -4.03 -11.82
N SER A 329 11.72 -3.67 -12.75
CA SER A 329 10.95 -4.48 -13.67
C SER A 329 11.74 -5.67 -14.21
N GLY A 330 11.27 -6.89 -13.93
CA GLY A 330 11.59 -8.04 -14.78
C GLY A 330 10.93 -7.82 -16.14
N VAL A 331 11.74 -7.64 -17.18
CA VAL A 331 11.29 -7.66 -18.57
C VAL A 331 11.43 -9.09 -19.08
N ARG A 332 10.28 -9.58 -19.62
CA ARG A 332 10.06 -10.59 -20.67
C ARG A 332 11.11 -11.66 -20.89
#